data_AF-A0A0R1Q171-F1
#
_entry.id   AF-A0A0R1Q171-F1
#
_cell.length_a   1.000
_cell.length_b   1.000
_cell.length_c   1.000
_cell.angle_alpha   90.00
_cell.angle_beta   90.00
_cell.angle_gamma   90.00
#
_symmetry.space_group_name_H-M   'P 1'
#
loop_
_entity.id
_entity.type
_entity.pdbx_description
1 polymer ?
#
loop_
_entity_poly.entity_id
_entity_poly.type
_entity_poly.pdbx_seq_one_letter_code
_entity_poly.pdbx_strand_id
1 'polypeptide(L)'
;MRSETMNKNINQLSRRSRQTAKIPGHAISRWLVVLIGITLFFAVSAHILQKTVLNAQFVTVQATKSDYVNEATTTVNNVVADLASSNGVPTSLSSGLVTSKQVKEDLTEIVENVYAGKANAIDNQKIKNQISQNIAVKAQSVGVSTNNEEFSAVRTALLGSIDSYIDQTIQERYLDKATAIIKKADNLTKTVFWISTIAAFIFAIILMLHDRSLLRWFHYLGLSALWSGILVTVLAFLANNSGFFAQIAERAAQASGLVENLLELIAANFQNAGLLLILCGIFGIVVGFFRKKS
;
A
#
# COMPACT_ATOMS: atom_id res chain seq x y z
N MET A 1 -76.82 25.93 -16.60
CA MET A 1 -76.36 24.52 -16.77
C MET A 1 -75.05 24.34 -17.55
N ARG A 2 -74.80 25.03 -18.68
CA ARG A 2 -73.56 24.84 -19.48
C ARG A 2 -72.27 25.42 -18.86
N SER A 3 -72.39 26.39 -17.96
CA SER A 3 -71.27 27.05 -17.27
C SER A 3 -70.70 26.20 -16.11
N GLU A 4 -71.56 25.51 -15.36
CA GLU A 4 -71.13 24.67 -14.24
C GLU A 4 -70.40 23.39 -14.67
N THR A 5 -70.79 22.81 -15.82
CA THR A 5 -70.10 21.66 -16.40
C THR A 5 -68.72 22.03 -16.94
N MET A 6 -68.57 23.23 -17.50
CA MET A 6 -67.28 23.74 -17.98
C MET A 6 -66.32 24.06 -16.83
N ASN A 7 -66.82 24.62 -15.72
CA ASN A 7 -66.01 24.90 -14.53
C ASN A 7 -65.58 23.62 -13.78
N LYS A 8 -66.43 22.58 -13.76
CA LYS A 8 -66.04 21.24 -13.26
C LYS A 8 -64.94 20.61 -14.12
N ASN A 9 -65.01 20.74 -15.44
CA ASN A 9 -63.99 20.19 -16.34
C ASN A 9 -62.65 20.91 -16.21
N ILE A 10 -62.63 22.23 -16.05
CA ILE A 10 -61.39 23.00 -15.81
C ILE A 10 -60.77 22.65 -14.45
N ASN A 11 -61.59 22.49 -13.41
CA ASN A 11 -61.11 22.04 -12.09
C ASN A 11 -60.65 20.58 -12.07
N GLN A 12 -61.23 19.71 -12.90
CA GLN A 12 -60.75 18.34 -13.07
C GLN A 12 -59.43 18.29 -13.87
N LEU A 13 -59.27 19.14 -14.88
CA LEU A 13 -58.03 19.26 -15.65
C LEU A 13 -56.89 19.84 -14.80
N SER A 14 -57.17 20.85 -13.96
CA SER A 14 -56.17 21.41 -13.03
C SER A 14 -55.81 20.46 -11.88
N ARG A 15 -56.74 19.57 -11.49
CA ARG A 15 -56.47 18.49 -10.53
C ARG A 15 -55.69 17.33 -11.16
N ARG A 16 -55.94 16.98 -12.42
CA ARG A 16 -55.15 15.98 -13.17
C ARG A 16 -53.73 16.46 -13.45
N SER A 17 -53.52 17.74 -13.73
CA SER A 17 -52.16 18.30 -13.90
C SER A 17 -51.38 18.45 -12.57
N ARG A 18 -52.08 18.43 -11.42
CA ARG A 18 -51.49 18.43 -10.08
C ARG A 18 -51.29 17.03 -9.47
N GLN A 19 -51.75 15.97 -10.14
CA GLN A 19 -51.49 14.61 -9.70
C GLN A 19 -50.06 14.17 -10.05
N THR A 20 -49.23 14.39 -9.04
CA THR A 20 -48.08 13.56 -8.65
C THR A 20 -46.90 13.57 -9.61
N ALA A 21 -46.08 14.63 -9.52
CA ALA A 21 -44.66 14.36 -9.43
C ALA A 21 -44.48 13.38 -8.26
N LYS A 22 -44.37 12.07 -8.56
CA LYS A 22 -44.10 11.04 -7.55
C LYS A 22 -42.85 11.51 -6.82
N ILE A 23 -43.01 11.91 -5.56
CA ILE A 23 -41.87 12.21 -4.70
C ILE A 23 -41.04 10.92 -4.67
N PRO A 24 -39.77 10.95 -5.12
CA PRO A 24 -38.93 9.77 -5.13
C PRO A 24 -38.93 9.12 -3.73
N GLY A 25 -39.15 7.82 -3.67
CA GLY A 25 -39.22 7.10 -2.40
C GLY A 25 -37.90 7.22 -1.66
N HIS A 26 -37.91 7.82 -0.46
CA HIS A 26 -36.70 8.04 0.35
C HIS A 26 -35.90 6.76 0.65
N ALA A 27 -36.52 5.58 0.55
CA ALA A 27 -35.86 4.29 0.73
C ALA A 27 -34.78 4.03 -0.33
N ILE A 28 -35.03 4.35 -1.61
CA ILE A 28 -34.08 4.07 -2.71
C ILE A 28 -32.83 4.94 -2.55
N SER A 29 -32.99 6.24 -2.29
CA SER A 29 -31.86 7.14 -2.06
C SER A 29 -31.03 6.72 -0.83
N ARG A 30 -31.67 6.22 0.24
CA ARG A 30 -30.95 5.70 1.43
C ARG A 30 -30.14 4.44 1.12
N TRP A 31 -30.69 3.51 0.34
CA TRP A 31 -29.94 2.33 -0.11
C TRP A 31 -28.75 2.70 -0.99
N LEU A 32 -28.93 3.65 -1.91
CA LEU A 32 -27.84 4.16 -2.75
C LEU A 32 -26.74 4.81 -1.91
N VAL A 33 -27.08 5.51 -0.82
CA VAL A 33 -26.09 6.10 0.09
C VAL A 33 -25.17 5.05 0.69
N VAL A 34 -25.71 3.88 1.06
CA VAL A 34 -24.95 2.75 1.59
C VAL A 34 -24.10 2.12 0.49
N LEU A 35 -24.63 1.90 -0.72
CA LEU A 35 -23.84 1.32 -1.80
C LEU A 35 -22.68 2.25 -2.23
N ILE A 36 -22.93 3.56 -2.31
CA ILE A 36 -21.88 4.55 -2.62
C ILE A 36 -20.84 4.57 -1.51
N GLY A 37 -21.22 4.56 -0.23
CA GLY A 37 -20.21 4.59 0.83
C GLY A 37 -19.37 3.30 0.94
N ILE A 38 -19.94 2.12 0.62
CA ILE A 38 -19.18 0.86 0.54
C ILE A 38 -18.14 0.95 -0.59
N THR A 39 -18.57 1.43 -1.76
CA THR A 39 -17.67 1.57 -2.91
C THR A 39 -16.61 2.64 -2.67
N LEU A 40 -16.95 3.77 -2.04
CA LEU A 40 -15.97 4.77 -1.59
C LEU A 40 -14.97 4.20 -0.59
N PHE A 41 -15.43 3.38 0.36
CA PHE A 41 -14.55 2.73 1.35
C PHE A 41 -13.49 1.88 0.66
N PHE A 42 -13.91 1.01 -0.26
CA PHE A 42 -13.00 0.14 -1.00
C PHE A 42 -12.08 0.93 -1.94
N ALA A 43 -12.60 1.95 -2.65
CA ALA A 43 -11.81 2.78 -3.54
C ALA A 43 -10.71 3.54 -2.79
N VAL A 44 -11.04 4.18 -1.66
CA VAL A 44 -10.10 4.91 -0.81
C VAL A 44 -9.06 3.96 -0.22
N SER A 45 -9.51 2.84 0.35
CA SER A 45 -8.61 1.84 0.94
C SER A 45 -7.62 1.28 -0.08
N ALA A 46 -8.11 0.94 -1.28
CA ALA A 46 -7.27 0.45 -2.36
C ALA A 46 -6.27 1.50 -2.85
N HIS A 47 -6.70 2.76 -2.95
CA HIS A 47 -5.83 3.87 -3.33
C HIS A 47 -4.68 4.08 -2.33
N ILE A 48 -4.97 4.00 -1.02
CA ILE A 48 -3.95 4.15 0.02
C ILE A 48 -2.93 3.03 -0.06
N LEU A 49 -3.37 1.77 -0.23
CA LEU A 49 -2.47 0.63 -0.39
C LEU A 49 -1.54 0.82 -1.61
N GLN A 50 -2.07 1.28 -2.75
CA GLN A 50 -1.29 1.58 -3.96
C GLN A 50 -0.26 2.71 -3.79
N LYS A 51 -0.49 3.63 -2.85
CA LYS A 51 0.42 4.75 -2.55
C LYS A 51 1.41 4.45 -1.43
N THR A 52 1.22 3.34 -0.71
CA THR A 52 2.02 2.96 0.46
C THR A 52 2.73 1.63 0.22
N VAL A 53 2.26 0.53 0.80
CA VAL A 53 2.92 -0.79 0.76
C VAL A 53 2.91 -1.48 -0.59
N LEU A 54 2.12 -1.01 -1.56
CA LEU A 54 2.18 -1.52 -2.93
C LEU A 54 2.94 -0.55 -3.85
N ASN A 55 3.64 0.44 -3.27
CA ASN A 55 4.44 1.40 -3.99
C ASN A 55 5.93 1.20 -3.71
N ALA A 56 6.70 0.86 -4.75
CA ALA A 56 8.14 0.66 -4.65
C ALA A 56 8.85 1.88 -4.07
N GLN A 57 8.53 3.09 -4.57
CA GLN A 57 9.18 4.33 -4.11
C GLN A 57 8.94 4.58 -2.63
N PHE A 58 7.71 4.40 -2.16
CA PHE A 58 7.39 4.55 -0.74
C PHE A 58 8.20 3.58 0.12
N VAL A 59 8.23 2.29 -0.25
CA VAL A 59 8.93 1.27 0.53
C VAL A 59 10.44 1.44 0.45
N THR A 60 11.01 1.80 -0.70
CA THR A 60 12.43 2.14 -0.86
C THR A 60 12.83 3.28 0.07
N VAL A 61 12.05 4.36 0.14
CA VAL A 61 12.34 5.49 1.04
C VAL A 61 12.34 5.06 2.51
N GLN A 62 11.43 4.16 2.91
CA GLN A 62 11.39 3.68 4.29
C GLN A 62 12.51 2.67 4.58
N ALA A 63 12.76 1.71 3.70
CA ALA A 63 13.79 0.68 3.85
C ALA A 63 15.22 1.23 3.82
N THR A 64 15.43 2.40 3.17
CA THR A 64 16.75 3.02 3.01
C THR A 64 17.05 4.12 4.03
N LYS A 65 16.23 4.25 5.09
CA LYS A 65 16.56 5.11 6.25
C LYS A 65 17.82 4.60 6.95
N SER A 66 18.56 5.52 7.55
CA SER A 66 19.87 5.26 8.18
C SER A 66 19.84 4.08 9.14
N ASP A 67 18.81 4.03 9.99
CA ASP A 67 18.74 3.07 11.09
C ASP A 67 18.63 1.64 10.55
N TYR A 68 17.73 1.43 9.59
CA TYR A 68 17.55 0.13 8.93
C TYR A 68 18.74 -0.25 8.05
N VAL A 69 19.34 0.72 7.33
CA VAL A 69 20.55 0.45 6.53
C VAL A 69 21.72 0.04 7.42
N ASN A 70 21.90 0.70 8.56
CA ASN A 70 22.98 0.39 9.51
C ASN A 70 22.78 -1.00 10.13
N GLU A 71 21.55 -1.34 10.52
CA GLU A 71 21.24 -2.67 11.03
C GLU A 71 21.42 -3.75 9.95
N ALA A 72 20.89 -3.53 8.74
CA ALA A 72 21.10 -4.44 7.61
C ALA A 72 22.59 -4.62 7.28
N THR A 73 23.37 -3.54 7.32
CA THR A 73 24.84 -3.60 7.13
C THR A 73 25.51 -4.46 8.19
N THR A 74 25.09 -4.33 9.44
CA THR A 74 25.63 -5.13 10.54
C THR A 74 25.29 -6.60 10.36
N THR A 75 24.02 -6.91 10.05
CA THR A 75 23.54 -8.27 9.79
C THR A 75 24.25 -8.92 8.60
N VAL A 76 24.36 -8.22 7.47
CA VAL A 76 25.07 -8.72 6.29
C VAL A 76 26.54 -8.99 6.60
N ASN A 77 27.23 -8.07 7.29
CA ASN A 77 28.62 -8.28 7.68
C ASN A 77 28.79 -9.47 8.64
N ASN A 78 27.85 -9.69 9.56
CA ASN A 78 27.88 -10.86 10.45
C ASN A 78 27.70 -12.16 9.66
N VAL A 79 26.71 -12.23 8.77
CA VAL A 79 26.48 -13.41 7.92
C VAL A 79 27.71 -13.70 7.04
N VAL A 80 28.28 -12.67 6.40
CA VAL A 80 29.48 -12.82 5.58
C VAL A 80 30.66 -13.27 6.44
N ALA A 81 30.83 -12.74 7.65
CA ALA A 81 31.91 -13.15 8.56
C ALA A 81 31.75 -14.60 9.04
N ASP A 82 30.53 -15.05 9.31
CA ASP A 82 30.22 -16.42 9.69
C ASP A 82 30.52 -17.39 8.55
N LEU A 83 30.02 -17.09 7.33
CA LEU A 83 30.33 -17.86 6.12
C LEU A 83 31.83 -17.89 5.83
N ALA A 84 32.52 -16.77 6.00
CA ALA A 84 33.96 -16.68 5.81
C ALA A 84 34.71 -17.54 6.84
N SER A 85 34.30 -17.52 8.10
CA SER A 85 34.88 -18.36 9.15
C SER A 85 34.67 -19.86 8.86
N SER A 86 33.47 -20.24 8.38
CA SER A 86 33.20 -21.62 7.94
C SER A 86 34.05 -22.06 6.74
N ASN A 87 34.50 -21.11 5.90
CA ASN A 87 35.36 -21.36 4.75
C ASN A 87 36.86 -21.16 5.06
N GLY A 88 37.24 -21.04 6.34
CA GLY A 88 38.64 -20.92 6.77
C GLY A 88 39.27 -19.55 6.56
N VAL A 89 38.48 -18.50 6.32
CA VAL A 89 38.97 -17.13 6.18
C VAL A 89 39.20 -16.50 7.56
N PRO A 90 40.38 -15.92 7.84
CA PRO A 90 40.64 -15.20 9.08
C PRO A 90 39.69 -14.01 9.30
N THR A 91 39.31 -13.75 10.54
CA THR A 91 38.44 -12.62 10.95
C THR A 91 39.01 -11.25 10.60
N SER A 92 40.34 -11.14 10.51
CA SER A 92 41.03 -9.92 10.03
C SER A 92 40.68 -9.59 8.57
N LEU A 93 40.31 -10.58 7.76
CA LEU A 93 39.93 -10.42 6.35
C LEU A 93 38.42 -10.43 6.13
N SER A 94 37.62 -10.98 7.04
CA SER A 94 36.18 -11.16 6.87
C SER A 94 35.29 -10.11 7.54
N SER A 95 35.85 -9.28 8.42
CA SER A 95 35.08 -8.20 9.07
C SER A 95 34.78 -7.03 8.12
N GLY A 96 33.59 -6.43 8.21
CA GLY A 96 33.28 -5.15 7.56
C GLY A 96 33.47 -5.17 6.03
N LEU A 97 33.17 -6.29 5.39
CA LEU A 97 33.32 -6.49 3.94
C LEU A 97 32.24 -5.81 3.12
N VAL A 98 31.17 -5.31 3.72
CA VAL A 98 30.12 -4.57 3.03
C VAL A 98 29.89 -3.24 3.72
N THR A 99 29.84 -2.17 2.92
CA THR A 99 29.62 -0.80 3.42
C THR A 99 28.13 -0.46 3.44
N SER A 100 27.72 0.47 4.32
CA SER A 100 26.33 0.95 4.37
C SER A 100 25.86 1.59 3.06
N LYS A 101 26.78 2.18 2.29
CA LYS A 101 26.46 2.71 0.96
C LYS A 101 26.07 1.59 -0.01
N GLN A 102 26.87 0.52 -0.05
CA GLN A 102 26.58 -0.65 -0.89
C GLN A 102 25.26 -1.31 -0.49
N VAL A 103 25.04 -1.52 0.81
CA VAL A 103 23.77 -2.08 1.32
C VAL A 103 22.58 -1.21 0.93
N LYS A 104 22.69 0.12 1.01
CA LYS A 104 21.62 1.02 0.60
C LYS A 104 21.30 0.91 -0.89
N GLU A 105 22.32 0.85 -1.75
CA GLU A 105 22.17 0.69 -3.20
C GLU A 105 21.53 -0.66 -3.53
N ASP A 106 22.00 -1.74 -2.91
CA ASP A 106 21.48 -3.08 -3.15
C ASP A 106 20.05 -3.25 -2.62
N LEU A 107 19.72 -2.70 -1.42
CA LEU A 107 18.34 -2.69 -0.91
C LEU A 107 17.39 -1.92 -1.83
N THR A 108 17.84 -0.80 -2.39
CA THR A 108 17.05 -0.02 -3.35
C THR A 108 16.71 -0.85 -4.57
N GLU A 109 17.73 -1.48 -5.16
CA GLU A 109 17.57 -2.32 -6.35
C GLU A 109 16.69 -3.55 -6.08
N ILE A 110 16.87 -4.21 -4.93
CA ILE A 110 16.06 -5.36 -4.51
C ILE A 110 14.59 -4.96 -4.40
N VAL A 111 14.27 -3.86 -3.71
CA VAL A 111 12.88 -3.39 -3.58
C VAL A 111 12.30 -3.09 -4.96
N GLU A 112 13.03 -2.37 -5.82
CA GLU A 112 12.55 -2.08 -7.17
C GLU A 112 12.30 -3.35 -8.00
N ASN A 113 13.20 -4.34 -7.92
CA ASN A 113 13.08 -5.59 -8.67
C ASN A 113 11.91 -6.46 -8.18
N VAL A 114 11.70 -6.54 -6.86
CA VAL A 114 10.56 -7.25 -6.24
C VAL A 114 9.24 -6.64 -6.71
N TYR A 115 9.12 -5.31 -6.69
CA TYR A 115 7.89 -4.63 -7.10
C TYR A 115 7.70 -4.63 -8.63
N ALA A 116 8.78 -4.72 -9.41
CA ALA A 116 8.72 -4.93 -10.84
C ALA A 116 8.34 -6.38 -11.23
N GLY A 117 8.31 -7.32 -10.27
CA GLY A 117 7.96 -8.70 -10.54
C GLY A 117 9.05 -9.52 -11.21
N LYS A 118 10.33 -9.14 -11.04
CA LYS A 118 11.47 -9.89 -11.59
C LYS A 118 11.64 -11.23 -10.86
N ALA A 119 12.01 -12.27 -11.59
CA ALA A 119 12.23 -13.61 -11.04
C ALA A 119 13.46 -13.68 -10.12
N ASN A 120 14.50 -12.88 -10.40
CA ASN A 120 15.66 -12.71 -9.54
C ASN A 120 15.69 -11.25 -9.08
N ALA A 121 15.48 -11.03 -7.79
CA ALA A 121 15.42 -9.69 -7.22
C ALA A 121 16.81 -9.18 -6.83
N ILE A 122 17.73 -10.10 -6.50
CA ILE A 122 19.12 -9.82 -6.18
C ILE A 122 20.01 -10.07 -7.41
N ASP A 123 20.93 -9.13 -7.68
CA ASP A 123 22.05 -9.37 -8.58
C ASP A 123 23.22 -10.00 -7.79
N ASN A 124 23.25 -11.34 -7.76
CA ASN A 124 24.30 -12.07 -7.03
C ASN A 124 25.69 -11.77 -7.57
N GLN A 125 25.84 -11.50 -8.88
CA GLN A 125 27.13 -11.22 -9.48
C GLN A 125 27.67 -9.87 -8.98
N LYS A 126 26.80 -8.87 -8.87
CA LYS A 126 27.15 -7.57 -8.28
C LYS A 126 27.61 -7.72 -6.83
N ILE A 127 26.85 -8.43 -5.98
CA ILE A 127 27.22 -8.65 -4.57
C ILE A 127 28.54 -9.43 -4.45
N LYS A 128 28.70 -10.50 -5.23
CA LYS A 128 29.95 -11.28 -5.26
C LYS A 128 31.14 -10.43 -5.68
N ASN A 129 30.98 -9.57 -6.69
CA ASN A 129 32.04 -8.68 -7.15
C ASN A 129 32.41 -7.64 -6.09
N GLN A 130 31.43 -7.04 -5.40
CA GLN A 130 31.69 -6.11 -4.31
C GLN A 130 32.45 -6.77 -3.17
N ILE A 131 32.01 -7.94 -2.70
CA ILE A 131 32.66 -8.69 -1.62
C ILE A 131 34.07 -9.14 -2.05
N SER A 132 34.22 -9.64 -3.27
CA SER A 132 35.51 -10.06 -3.83
C SER A 132 36.52 -8.91 -3.87
N GLN A 133 36.09 -7.73 -4.32
CA GLN A 133 36.93 -6.52 -4.34
C GLN A 133 37.29 -6.07 -2.93
N ASN A 134 36.33 -6.04 -2.01
CA ASN A 134 36.56 -5.62 -0.63
C ASN A 134 37.50 -6.58 0.12
N ILE A 135 37.39 -7.90 -0.10
CA ILE A 135 38.35 -8.88 0.42
C ILE A 135 39.75 -8.65 -0.14
N ALA A 136 39.89 -8.39 -1.45
CA ALA A 136 41.19 -8.16 -2.08
C ALA A 136 41.87 -6.90 -1.53
N VAL A 137 41.13 -5.80 -1.40
CA VAL A 137 41.62 -4.54 -0.80
C VAL A 137 42.05 -4.77 0.64
N LYS A 138 41.25 -5.52 1.42
CA LYS A 138 41.56 -5.78 2.82
C LYS A 138 42.78 -6.69 2.97
N ALA A 139 42.91 -7.73 2.15
CA ALA A 139 44.06 -8.62 2.10
C ALA A 139 45.36 -7.85 1.81
N GLN A 140 45.35 -6.95 0.82
CA GLN A 140 46.49 -6.09 0.52
C GLN A 140 46.84 -5.18 1.71
N SER A 141 45.83 -4.62 2.40
CA SER A 141 46.05 -3.72 3.55
C SER A 141 46.69 -4.40 4.76
N VAL A 142 46.53 -5.73 4.90
CA VAL A 142 47.13 -6.52 5.99
C VAL A 142 48.35 -7.35 5.54
N GLY A 143 48.87 -7.09 4.33
CA GLY A 143 50.07 -7.73 3.80
C GLY A 143 49.89 -9.18 3.33
N VAL A 144 48.65 -9.63 3.10
CA VAL A 144 48.36 -10.96 2.55
C VAL A 144 48.48 -10.93 1.04
N SER A 145 49.29 -11.84 0.47
CA SER A 145 49.43 -11.97 -0.99
C SER A 145 48.13 -12.46 -1.62
N THR A 146 47.57 -11.68 -2.54
CA THR A 146 46.36 -12.03 -3.29
C THR A 146 46.64 -12.89 -4.53
N ASN A 147 47.92 -13.16 -4.83
CA ASN A 147 48.36 -13.84 -6.05
C ASN A 147 48.65 -15.33 -5.86
N ASN A 148 48.33 -15.91 -4.69
CA ASN A 148 48.52 -17.34 -4.44
C ASN A 148 47.24 -18.15 -4.71
N GLU A 149 47.41 -19.43 -5.04
CA GLU A 149 46.29 -20.34 -5.34
C GLU A 149 45.39 -20.58 -4.13
N GLU A 150 45.96 -20.60 -2.93
CA GLU A 150 45.23 -20.78 -1.66
C GLU A 150 44.21 -19.65 -1.43
N PHE A 151 44.59 -18.39 -1.62
CA PHE A 151 43.68 -17.25 -1.50
C PHE A 151 42.59 -17.31 -2.57
N SER A 152 42.93 -17.69 -3.80
CA SER A 152 41.94 -17.84 -4.88
C SER A 152 40.92 -18.95 -4.56
N ALA A 153 41.38 -20.09 -4.04
CA ALA A 153 40.52 -21.21 -3.65
C ALA A 153 39.58 -20.84 -2.50
N VAL A 154 40.11 -20.25 -1.42
CA VAL A 154 39.33 -19.80 -0.26
C VAL A 154 38.32 -18.72 -0.64
N ARG A 155 38.74 -17.74 -1.47
CA ARG A 155 37.84 -16.70 -1.99
C ARG A 155 36.71 -17.31 -2.82
N THR A 156 37.01 -18.26 -3.69
CA THR A 156 36.01 -18.92 -4.54
C THR A 156 35.02 -19.73 -3.70
N ALA A 157 35.49 -20.44 -2.67
CA ALA A 157 34.65 -21.20 -1.74
C ALA A 157 33.71 -20.28 -0.94
N LEU A 158 34.22 -19.15 -0.44
CA LEU A 158 33.40 -18.14 0.22
C LEU A 158 32.35 -17.55 -0.72
N LEU A 159 32.73 -17.12 -1.93
CA LEU A 159 31.80 -16.56 -2.90
C LEU A 159 30.72 -17.57 -3.31
N GLY A 160 31.06 -18.85 -3.43
CA GLY A 160 30.09 -19.93 -3.66
C GLY A 160 29.14 -20.14 -2.47
N SER A 161 29.64 -20.05 -1.24
CA SER A 161 28.81 -20.12 -0.03
C SER A 161 27.85 -18.94 0.08
N ILE A 162 28.30 -17.74 -0.28
CA ILE A 162 27.47 -16.53 -0.35
C ILE A 162 26.40 -16.67 -1.43
N ASP A 163 26.76 -17.15 -2.62
CA ASP A 163 25.82 -17.40 -3.72
C ASP A 163 24.70 -18.36 -3.28
N SER A 164 25.08 -19.49 -2.69
CA SER A 164 24.14 -20.48 -2.18
C SER A 164 23.25 -19.92 -1.08
N TYR A 165 23.82 -19.12 -0.17
CA TYR A 165 23.04 -18.46 0.88
C TYR A 165 22.02 -17.47 0.30
N ILE A 166 22.43 -16.64 -0.65
CA ILE A 166 21.54 -15.68 -1.32
C ILE A 166 20.42 -16.42 -2.05
N ASP A 167 20.73 -17.43 -2.87
CA ASP A 167 19.73 -18.14 -3.67
C ASP A 167 18.76 -18.95 -2.79
N GLN A 168 19.29 -19.83 -1.95
CA GLN A 168 18.46 -20.78 -1.20
C GLN A 168 17.77 -20.15 0.01
N THR A 169 18.40 -19.14 0.63
CA THR A 169 17.89 -18.56 1.88
C THR A 169 17.21 -17.22 1.67
N ILE A 170 17.68 -16.36 0.78
CA ILE A 170 17.09 -15.03 0.59
C ILE A 170 16.09 -15.05 -0.57
N GLN A 171 16.53 -15.44 -1.77
CA GLN A 171 15.75 -15.38 -2.99
C GLN A 171 14.55 -16.32 -2.93
N GLU A 172 14.77 -17.64 -2.84
CA GLU A 172 13.71 -18.65 -2.89
C GLU A 172 12.76 -18.57 -1.66
N ARG A 173 13.32 -18.38 -0.47
CA ARG A 173 12.54 -18.46 0.77
C ARG A 173 11.70 -17.20 1.01
N TYR A 174 12.22 -16.03 0.66
CA TYR A 174 11.60 -14.74 1.01
C TYR A 174 11.24 -13.90 -0.23
N LEU A 175 12.19 -13.61 -1.13
CA LEU A 175 11.96 -12.62 -2.19
C LEU A 175 11.01 -13.12 -3.28
N ASP A 176 11.08 -14.38 -3.68
CA ASP A 176 10.15 -14.93 -4.69
C ASP A 176 8.71 -14.95 -4.18
N LYS A 177 8.54 -15.35 -2.91
CA LYS A 177 7.23 -15.33 -2.24
C LYS A 177 6.71 -13.92 -2.08
N ALA A 178 7.56 -12.99 -1.64
CA ALA A 178 7.21 -11.58 -1.51
C ALA A 178 6.81 -10.99 -2.87
N THR A 179 7.58 -11.27 -3.92
CA THR A 179 7.31 -10.84 -5.31
C THR A 179 5.96 -11.35 -5.79
N ALA A 180 5.66 -12.63 -5.58
CA ALA A 180 4.37 -13.21 -5.96
C ALA A 180 3.20 -12.59 -5.17
N ILE A 181 3.37 -12.37 -3.87
CA ILE A 181 2.36 -11.76 -2.99
C ILE A 181 2.12 -10.30 -3.39
N ILE A 182 3.18 -9.51 -3.56
CA ILE A 182 3.11 -8.09 -3.95
C ILE A 182 2.45 -7.95 -5.31
N LYS A 183 2.85 -8.74 -6.30
CA LYS A 183 2.22 -8.72 -7.64
C LYS A 183 0.74 -9.08 -7.58
N LYS A 184 0.37 -10.09 -6.81
CA LYS A 184 -1.03 -10.48 -6.63
C LYS A 184 -1.83 -9.39 -5.91
N ALA A 185 -1.27 -8.82 -4.85
CA ALA A 185 -1.88 -7.75 -4.07
C ALA A 185 -2.05 -6.49 -4.92
N ASP A 186 -1.01 -6.04 -5.65
CA ASP A 186 -1.07 -4.89 -6.56
C ASP A 186 -2.16 -5.05 -7.62
N ASN A 187 -2.21 -6.20 -8.30
CA ASN A 187 -3.24 -6.47 -9.29
C ASN A 187 -4.65 -6.50 -8.68
N LEU A 188 -4.82 -7.15 -7.53
CA LEU A 188 -6.10 -7.22 -6.83
C LEU A 188 -6.55 -5.83 -6.38
N THR A 189 -5.65 -5.05 -5.78
CA THR A 189 -5.93 -3.71 -5.31
C THR A 189 -6.26 -2.76 -6.46
N LYS A 190 -5.56 -2.84 -7.60
CA LYS A 190 -5.91 -2.12 -8.84
C LYS A 190 -7.29 -2.49 -9.36
N THR A 191 -7.62 -3.78 -9.35
CA THR A 191 -8.93 -4.28 -9.76
C THR A 191 -10.04 -3.77 -8.84
N VAL A 192 -9.86 -3.89 -7.52
CA VAL A 192 -10.79 -3.37 -6.51
C VAL A 192 -10.97 -1.86 -6.67
N PHE A 193 -9.88 -1.10 -6.83
CA PHE A 193 -9.93 0.35 -7.03
C PHE A 193 -10.81 0.73 -8.22
N TRP A 194 -10.59 0.13 -9.40
CA TRP A 194 -11.36 0.44 -10.60
C TRP A 194 -12.81 0.00 -10.50
N ILE A 195 -13.08 -1.23 -10.03
CA ILE A 195 -14.45 -1.73 -9.86
C ILE A 195 -15.23 -0.83 -8.89
N SER A 196 -14.64 -0.51 -7.75
CA SER A 196 -15.28 0.33 -6.74
C SER A 196 -15.50 1.76 -7.25
N THR A 197 -14.53 2.34 -7.97
CA THR A 197 -14.68 3.69 -8.54
C THR A 197 -15.78 3.75 -9.61
N ILE A 198 -15.80 2.77 -10.52
CA ILE A 198 -16.84 2.68 -11.56
C ILE A 198 -18.22 2.46 -10.92
N ALA A 199 -18.32 1.57 -9.94
CA ALA A 199 -19.58 1.32 -9.24
C ALA A 199 -20.06 2.57 -8.47
N ALA A 200 -19.16 3.27 -7.76
CA ALA A 200 -19.48 4.52 -7.09
C ALA A 200 -20.03 5.57 -8.08
N PHE A 201 -19.40 5.70 -9.25
CA PHE A 201 -19.84 6.62 -10.30
C PHE A 201 -21.21 6.25 -10.86
N ILE A 202 -21.46 4.98 -11.16
CA ILE A 202 -22.77 4.50 -11.63
C ILE A 202 -23.85 4.78 -10.58
N PHE A 203 -23.62 4.45 -9.32
CA PHE A 203 -24.58 4.71 -8.26
C PHE A 203 -24.82 6.21 -8.03
N ALA A 204 -23.78 7.04 -8.16
CA ALA A 204 -23.93 8.49 -8.10
C ALA A 204 -24.79 9.04 -9.25
N ILE A 205 -24.65 8.52 -10.47
CA ILE A 205 -25.51 8.89 -11.60
C ILE A 205 -26.96 8.44 -11.37
N ILE A 206 -27.18 7.20 -10.93
CA ILE A 206 -28.53 6.69 -10.63
C ILE A 206 -29.20 7.57 -9.57
N LEU A 207 -28.45 7.95 -8.52
CA LEU A 207 -28.92 8.86 -7.48
C LEU A 207 -29.29 10.24 -8.05
N MET A 208 -28.47 10.79 -8.95
CA MET A 208 -28.74 12.06 -9.61
C MET A 208 -30.02 12.02 -10.46
N LEU A 209 -30.21 10.95 -11.24
CA LEU A 209 -31.40 10.75 -12.08
C LEU A 209 -32.67 10.53 -11.26
N HIS A 210 -32.56 9.86 -10.10
CA HIS A 210 -33.67 9.61 -9.20
C HIS A 210 -34.14 10.87 -8.47
N ASP A 211 -33.22 11.63 -7.88
CA ASP A 211 -33.58 12.79 -7.05
C ASP A 211 -33.81 14.07 -7.85
N ARG A 212 -33.24 14.17 -9.06
CA ARG A 212 -33.39 15.30 -10.01
C ARG A 212 -33.05 16.68 -9.43
N SER A 213 -32.41 16.74 -8.26
CA SER A 213 -32.05 17.95 -7.55
C SER A 213 -30.58 17.87 -7.14
N LEU A 214 -29.77 18.78 -7.67
CA LEU A 214 -28.32 18.81 -7.40
C LEU A 214 -28.02 18.96 -5.91
N LEU A 215 -28.75 19.82 -5.18
CA LEU A 215 -28.52 20.00 -3.74
C LEU A 215 -28.87 18.75 -2.93
N ARG A 216 -29.91 18.01 -3.33
CA ARG A 216 -30.27 16.73 -2.68
C ARG A 216 -29.25 15.64 -3.00
N TRP A 217 -28.73 15.64 -4.23
CA TRP A 217 -27.66 14.74 -4.64
C TRP A 217 -26.37 14.98 -3.83
N PHE A 218 -25.95 16.24 -3.65
CA PHE A 218 -24.81 16.59 -2.78
C PHE A 218 -25.03 16.17 -1.32
N HIS A 219 -26.24 16.31 -0.78
CA HIS A 219 -26.57 15.85 0.56
C HIS A 219 -26.33 14.34 0.74
N TYR A 220 -26.82 13.53 -0.20
CA TYR A 220 -26.69 12.08 -0.13
C TYR A 220 -25.27 11.59 -0.42
N LEU A 221 -24.56 12.20 -1.37
CA LEU A 221 -23.12 11.95 -1.54
C LEU A 221 -22.32 12.32 -0.28
N GLY A 222 -22.69 13.43 0.35
CA GLY A 222 -22.11 13.86 1.62
C GLY A 222 -22.32 12.83 2.73
N LEU A 223 -23.53 12.29 2.86
CA LEU A 223 -23.82 11.19 3.79
C LEU A 223 -22.98 9.95 3.48
N SER A 224 -22.86 9.55 2.21
CA SER A 224 -22.04 8.40 1.79
C SER A 224 -20.57 8.57 2.15
N ALA A 225 -20.01 9.74 1.84
CA ALA A 225 -18.62 10.07 2.17
C ALA A 225 -18.40 10.13 3.67
N LEU A 226 -19.35 10.68 4.43
CA LEU A 226 -19.26 10.79 5.89
C LEU A 226 -19.17 9.42 6.55
N TRP A 227 -20.13 8.52 6.31
CA TRP A 227 -20.13 7.23 7.00
C TRP A 227 -18.97 6.34 6.52
N SER A 228 -18.60 6.42 5.24
CA SER A 228 -17.43 5.73 4.70
C SER A 228 -16.14 6.22 5.35
N GLY A 229 -15.95 7.53 5.49
CA GLY A 229 -14.81 8.14 6.16
C GLY A 229 -14.72 7.77 7.65
N ILE A 230 -15.86 7.71 8.34
CA ILE A 230 -15.93 7.19 9.72
C ILE A 230 -15.45 5.75 9.76
N LEU A 231 -15.93 4.89 8.86
CA LEU A 231 -15.56 3.48 8.82
C LEU A 231 -14.05 3.30 8.57
N VAL A 232 -13.49 4.02 7.58
CA VAL A 232 -12.03 4.02 7.31
C VAL A 232 -11.25 4.42 8.56
N THR A 233 -11.63 5.54 9.19
CA THR A 233 -10.92 6.10 10.34
C THR A 233 -10.98 5.16 11.55
N VAL A 234 -12.15 4.61 11.85
CA VAL A 234 -12.36 3.69 12.99
C VAL A 234 -11.57 2.40 12.78
N LEU A 235 -11.62 1.79 11.59
CA LEU A 235 -10.84 0.58 11.32
C LEU A 235 -9.33 0.83 11.44
N ALA A 236 -8.84 1.96 10.94
CA ALA A 236 -7.43 2.33 11.05
C ALA A 236 -7.02 2.59 12.51
N PHE A 237 -7.86 3.26 13.29
CA PHE A 237 -7.66 3.47 14.71
C PHE A 237 -7.62 2.15 15.49
N LEU A 238 -8.57 1.25 15.23
CA LEU A 238 -8.61 -0.06 15.87
C LEU A 238 -7.39 -0.90 15.50
N ALA A 239 -6.97 -0.91 14.23
CA ALA A 239 -5.77 -1.62 13.79
C ALA A 239 -4.50 -1.11 14.53
N ASN A 240 -4.38 0.20 14.69
CA ASN A 240 -3.23 0.81 15.37
C ASN A 240 -3.21 0.56 16.88
N ASN A 241 -4.37 0.54 17.55
CA ASN A 241 -4.45 0.46 19.01
C ASN A 241 -4.72 -0.95 19.56
N SER A 242 -4.98 -1.95 18.69
CA SER A 242 -5.30 -3.32 19.11
C SER A 242 -4.09 -4.24 19.27
N GLY A 243 -2.87 -3.74 19.01
CA GLY A 243 -1.68 -4.57 18.91
C GLY A 243 -1.66 -5.48 17.67
N PHE A 244 -2.58 -5.29 16.73
CA PHE A 244 -2.65 -6.07 15.48
C PHE A 244 -1.36 -5.95 14.66
N PHE A 245 -0.79 -4.74 14.55
CA PHE A 245 0.47 -4.54 13.83
C PHE A 245 1.68 -5.15 14.54
N ALA A 246 1.73 -5.08 15.87
CA ALA A 246 2.77 -5.74 16.65
C ALA A 246 2.78 -7.27 16.41
N GLN A 247 1.61 -7.91 16.36
CA GLN A 247 1.49 -9.34 16.06
C GLN A 247 1.95 -9.69 14.63
N ILE A 248 1.72 -8.80 13.66
CA ILE A 248 2.22 -8.98 12.29
C ILE A 248 3.74 -8.80 12.25
N ALA A 249 4.27 -7.78 12.93
CA ALA A 249 5.69 -7.48 12.99
C ALA A 249 6.48 -8.61 13.68
N GLU A 250 5.95 -9.18 14.76
CA GLU A 250 6.56 -10.32 15.47
C GLU A 250 6.71 -11.55 14.55
N ARG A 251 5.70 -11.84 13.73
CA ARG A 251 5.77 -12.92 12.73
C ARG A 251 6.76 -12.64 11.61
N ALA A 252 7.08 -11.37 11.36
CA ALA A 252 8.07 -10.97 10.38
C ALA A 252 9.51 -11.20 10.89
N ALA A 253 9.71 -11.41 12.20
CA ALA A 253 10.88 -11.92 12.95
C ALA A 253 12.30 -11.36 12.64
N GLN A 254 12.53 -10.65 11.54
CA GLN A 254 13.85 -10.34 11.00
C GLN A 254 13.95 -8.94 10.39
N ALA A 255 12.90 -8.12 10.51
CA ALA A 255 12.82 -6.84 9.79
C ALA A 255 12.96 -5.62 10.71
N SER A 256 13.83 -5.64 11.74
CA SER A 256 14.36 -4.43 12.41
C SER A 256 13.31 -3.34 12.78
N GLY A 257 12.07 -3.69 13.14
CA GLY A 257 11.00 -2.68 13.33
C GLY A 257 10.60 -1.89 12.07
N LEU A 258 11.18 -2.16 10.89
CA LEU A 258 10.77 -1.61 9.58
C LEU A 258 9.32 -1.97 9.26
N VAL A 259 8.93 -3.22 9.49
CA VAL A 259 7.56 -3.70 9.25
C VAL A 259 6.57 -2.97 10.14
N GLU A 260 6.91 -2.78 11.43
CA GLU A 260 6.06 -2.04 12.37
C GLU A 260 5.89 -0.59 11.94
N ASN A 261 6.99 0.12 11.66
CA ASN A 261 6.94 1.50 11.18
C ASN A 261 6.18 1.65 9.85
N LEU A 262 6.32 0.71 8.91
CA LEU A 262 5.52 0.70 7.68
C LEU A 262 4.02 0.57 7.99
N LEU A 263 3.64 -0.34 8.88
CA LEU A 263 2.24 -0.56 9.26
C LEU A 263 1.63 0.66 9.98
N GLU A 264 2.38 1.30 10.86
CA GLU A 264 1.96 2.56 11.52
C GLU A 264 1.75 3.69 10.51
N LEU A 265 2.68 3.85 9.56
CA LEU A 265 2.56 4.86 8.50
C LEU A 265 1.36 4.59 7.58
N ILE A 266 1.06 3.33 7.27
CA ILE A 266 -0.16 2.97 6.52
C ILE A 266 -1.38 3.39 7.34
N ALA A 267 -1.45 3.01 8.62
CA ALA A 267 -2.59 3.33 9.48
C ALA A 267 -2.83 4.83 9.59
N ALA A 268 -1.77 5.63 9.73
CA ALA A 268 -1.85 7.09 9.71
C ALA A 268 -2.40 7.62 8.38
N ASN A 269 -1.98 7.07 7.24
CA ASN A 269 -2.53 7.45 5.93
C ASN A 269 -4.02 7.08 5.79
N PHE A 270 -4.44 5.92 6.31
CA PHE A 270 -5.85 5.54 6.39
C PHE A 270 -6.65 6.52 7.26
N GLN A 271 -6.16 6.89 8.44
CA GLN A 271 -6.82 7.87 9.30
C GLN A 271 -6.94 9.24 8.61
N ASN A 272 -5.87 9.74 8.00
CA ASN A 272 -5.88 11.03 7.30
C ASN A 272 -6.87 11.05 6.12
N ALA A 273 -6.89 9.99 5.31
CA ALA A 273 -7.85 9.87 4.20
C ALA A 273 -9.30 9.75 4.70
N GLY A 274 -9.52 9.02 5.79
CA GLY A 274 -10.83 8.91 6.45
C GLY A 274 -11.33 10.27 6.96
N LEU A 275 -10.47 11.05 7.60
CA LEU A 275 -10.77 12.42 8.05
C LEU A 275 -11.10 13.35 6.88
N LEU A 276 -10.36 13.28 5.77
CA LEU A 276 -10.68 14.04 4.55
C LEU A 276 -12.05 13.66 3.98
N LEU A 277 -12.40 12.37 3.97
CA LEU A 277 -13.73 11.91 3.56
C LEU A 277 -14.83 12.45 4.48
N ILE A 278 -14.60 12.48 5.79
CA ILE A 278 -15.52 13.04 6.78
C ILE A 278 -15.74 14.53 6.49
N LEU A 279 -14.67 15.31 6.28
CA LEU A 279 -14.76 16.75 5.95
C LEU A 279 -15.54 16.98 4.65
N CYS A 280 -15.24 16.23 3.59
CA CYS A 280 -16.01 16.26 2.34
C CYS A 280 -17.48 15.88 2.56
N GLY A 281 -17.73 14.90 3.42
CA GLY A 281 -19.06 14.44 3.79
C GLY A 281 -19.88 15.53 4.49
N ILE A 282 -19.30 16.16 5.50
CA ILE A 282 -19.90 17.28 6.23
C ILE A 282 -20.20 18.43 5.25
N PHE A 283 -19.25 18.79 4.40
CA PHE A 283 -19.44 19.84 3.39
C PHE A 283 -20.62 19.53 2.46
N GLY A 284 -20.71 18.30 1.92
CA GLY A 284 -21.84 17.88 1.08
C GLY A 284 -23.18 17.94 1.78
N ILE A 285 -23.23 17.57 3.07
CA ILE A 285 -24.43 17.67 3.91
C ILE A 285 -24.85 19.13 4.11
N VAL A 286 -23.90 20.03 4.41
CA VAL A 286 -24.13 21.47 4.61
C VAL A 286 -24.65 22.13 3.34
N VAL A 287 -24.03 21.87 2.19
CA VAL A 287 -24.51 22.34 0.89
C VAL A 287 -25.94 21.86 0.63
N GLY A 288 -26.23 20.61 0.99
CA GLY A 288 -27.56 20.03 0.90
C GLY A 288 -28.65 20.69 1.76
N PHE A 289 -28.29 21.37 2.86
CA PHE A 289 -29.24 22.09 3.72
C PHE A 289 -29.81 23.36 3.06
N PHE A 290 -29.10 23.96 2.11
CA PHE A 290 -29.60 25.11 1.33
C PHE A 290 -30.70 24.74 0.31
N ARG A 291 -31.19 23.49 0.33
CA ARG A 291 -32.34 23.07 -0.47
C ARG A 291 -33.58 23.90 -0.14
N LYS A 292 -34.23 24.49 -1.15
CA LYS A 292 -35.61 24.97 -1.00
C LYS A 292 -36.52 23.77 -0.69
N LYS A 293 -37.30 23.85 0.39
CA LYS A 293 -38.44 22.96 0.61
C LYS A 293 -39.46 23.27 -0.50
N SER A 294 -39.46 22.48 -1.56
CA SER A 294 -40.53 22.46 -2.56
C SER A 294 -41.41 21.24 -2.34
#